data_AF-A0A2D3PQF8-F1
#
_entry.id   AF-A0A2D3PQF8-F1
#
_cell.length_a   1.000
_cell.length_b   1.000
_cell.length_c   1.000
_cell.angle_alpha   90.00
_cell.angle_beta   90.00
_cell.angle_gamma   90.00
#
_symmetry.space_group_name_H-M   'P 1'
#
loop_
_entity.id
_entity.type
_entity.pdbx_description
1 polymer ?
#
loop_
_entity_poly.entity_id
_entity_poly.type
_entity_poly.pdbx_seq_one_letter_code
_entity_poly.pdbx_strand_id
1 'polypeptide(L)'
;MSQLFFIKKMVLIEISSINTIYYTTIKTEKLFDSVLKDQPNVKVYDGKVGSNNGFDHVYAITNDEGKIIEVWIVDSKQMGSTKKLSDGAIKLNNNATKLGDKTTRQLSPDWIDADLAKLDENNPVIKIVEEARANKILRIGAVAVNKENKTLKFIEITVKNK
;
A
#
# COMPACT_ATOMS: atom_id res chain seq x y z
N MET A 1 -19.54 -2.44 -20.28
CA MET A 1 -19.33 -1.20 -19.49
C MET A 1 -18.36 -1.53 -18.38
N SER A 2 -17.32 -0.71 -18.25
CA SER A 2 -16.00 -1.00 -17.70
C SER A 2 -15.91 -1.35 -16.20
N GLN A 3 -15.24 -2.45 -15.86
CA GLN A 3 -14.70 -2.76 -14.53
C GLN A 3 -13.79 -1.67 -13.95
N LEU A 4 -13.29 -0.77 -14.80
CA LEU A 4 -12.48 0.39 -14.42
C LEU A 4 -13.17 1.31 -13.39
N PHE A 5 -14.50 1.25 -13.28
CA PHE A 5 -15.27 2.02 -12.29
C PHE A 5 -15.12 1.50 -10.84
N PHE A 6 -14.71 0.26 -10.61
CA PHE A 6 -14.71 -0.32 -9.26
C PHE A 6 -13.50 0.12 -8.42
N ILE A 7 -12.32 0.34 -9.02
CA ILE A 7 -11.10 0.69 -8.28
C ILE A 7 -11.13 2.16 -7.81
N LYS A 8 -11.66 3.09 -8.61
CA LYS A 8 -11.89 4.47 -8.13
C LYS A 8 -12.93 4.54 -7.00
N LYS A 9 -13.80 3.53 -6.87
CA LYS A 9 -14.80 3.41 -5.81
C LYS A 9 -14.24 2.82 -4.50
N MET A 10 -12.98 2.37 -4.48
CA MET A 10 -12.26 1.99 -3.26
C MET A 10 -11.97 3.19 -2.33
N VAL A 11 -12.31 4.42 -2.77
CA VAL A 11 -12.29 5.65 -1.96
C VAL A 11 -13.39 5.68 -0.89
N LEU A 12 -14.43 4.86 -0.99
CA LEU A 12 -15.45 4.69 0.06
C LEU A 12 -16.03 3.29 0.00
N ILE A 13 -15.37 2.32 0.63
CA ILE A 13 -16.08 1.11 1.09
C ILE A 13 -16.72 1.50 2.42
N GLU A 14 -18.02 1.77 2.43
CA GLU A 14 -18.79 1.61 3.67
C GLU A 14 -18.77 0.12 4.00
N ILE A 15 -17.99 -0.25 5.02
CA ILE A 15 -17.83 -1.62 5.49
C ILE A 15 -19.08 -1.97 6.32
N SER A 16 -20.25 -2.02 5.68
CA SER A 16 -21.51 -2.36 6.35
C SER A 16 -21.76 -3.87 6.44
N SER A 17 -20.92 -4.72 5.81
CA SER A 17 -21.15 -6.17 5.75
C SER A 17 -20.10 -7.03 6.46
N ILE A 18 -19.17 -6.45 7.22
CA ILE A 18 -18.19 -7.24 7.97
C ILE A 18 -18.17 -6.75 9.42
N ASN A 19 -18.42 -7.68 10.33
CA ASN A 19 -18.64 -7.47 11.75
C ASN A 19 -17.67 -6.47 12.40
N THR A 20 -18.24 -5.34 12.81
CA THR A 20 -17.73 -4.21 13.61
C THR A 20 -16.80 -4.56 14.79
N ILE A 21 -16.79 -5.81 15.25
CA ILE A 21 -16.06 -6.30 16.42
C ILE A 21 -14.65 -6.82 16.06
N TYR A 22 -14.39 -7.20 14.80
CA TYR A 22 -13.08 -7.75 14.38
C TYR A 22 -12.00 -6.68 14.13
N TYR A 23 -12.38 -5.42 13.96
CA TYR A 23 -11.50 -4.36 13.45
C TYR A 23 -10.59 -3.70 14.49
N THR A 24 -10.89 -3.86 15.78
CA THR A 24 -10.10 -3.22 16.85
C THR A 24 -8.86 -4.02 17.24
N THR A 25 -8.80 -5.31 16.87
CA THR A 25 -7.72 -6.26 17.23
C THR A 25 -6.89 -6.75 16.04
N ILE A 26 -7.40 -6.65 14.80
CA ILE A 26 -6.68 -7.05 13.58
C ILE A 26 -5.72 -5.94 13.13
N LYS A 27 -4.48 -6.32 12.76
CA LYS A 27 -3.50 -5.40 12.16
C LYS A 27 -4.04 -4.88 10.82
N THR A 28 -3.86 -3.59 10.51
CA THR A 28 -4.29 -3.00 9.22
C THR A 28 -3.84 -3.83 8.02
N GLU A 29 -2.61 -4.32 8.07
CA GLU A 29 -2.02 -5.19 7.04
C GLU A 29 -2.88 -6.41 6.76
N LYS A 30 -3.20 -7.20 7.78
CA LYS A 30 -4.04 -8.41 7.65
C LYS A 30 -5.45 -8.09 7.16
N LEU A 31 -5.99 -6.94 7.56
CA LEU A 31 -7.29 -6.50 7.07
C LEU A 31 -7.22 -6.17 5.58
N PHE A 32 -6.20 -5.44 5.15
CA PHE A 32 -6.05 -5.10 3.74
C PHE A 32 -5.71 -6.32 2.88
N ASP A 33 -4.95 -7.29 3.40
CA ASP A 33 -4.74 -8.58 2.75
C ASP A 33 -6.08 -9.28 2.43
N SER A 34 -7.04 -9.27 3.36
CA SER A 34 -8.37 -9.83 3.09
C SER A 34 -9.13 -9.07 1.99
N VAL A 35 -9.00 -7.74 1.94
CA VAL A 35 -9.60 -6.93 0.87
C VAL A 35 -9.00 -7.30 -0.48
N LEU A 36 -7.67 -7.42 -0.57
CA LEU A 36 -6.95 -7.77 -1.80
C LEU A 36 -7.28 -9.18 -2.27
N LYS A 37 -7.41 -10.15 -1.35
CA LYS A 37 -7.72 -11.55 -1.66
C LYS A 37 -9.06 -11.72 -2.38
N ASP A 38 -10.03 -10.86 -2.08
CA ASP A 38 -11.37 -10.92 -2.66
C ASP A 38 -11.47 -10.19 -4.02
N GLN A 39 -10.39 -9.57 -4.51
CA GLN A 39 -10.41 -8.85 -5.78
C GLN A 39 -10.01 -9.75 -6.96
N PRO A 40 -10.90 -9.94 -7.97
CA PRO A 40 -10.65 -10.88 -9.08
C PRO A 40 -9.52 -10.44 -10.03
N ASN A 41 -9.23 -9.13 -10.08
CA ASN A 41 -8.24 -8.55 -11.00
C ASN A 41 -6.99 -8.04 -10.28
N VAL A 42 -6.70 -8.59 -9.10
CA VAL A 42 -5.54 -8.20 -8.31
C VAL A 42 -4.60 -9.38 -8.18
N LYS A 43 -3.33 -9.14 -8.47
CA LYS A 43 -2.24 -10.06 -8.17
C LYS A 43 -1.35 -9.47 -7.10
N VAL A 44 -1.24 -10.15 -5.96
CA VAL A 44 -0.40 -9.75 -4.83
C VAL A 44 1.00 -10.35 -4.99
N TYR A 45 2.02 -9.58 -4.62
CA TYR A 45 3.43 -9.95 -4.66
C TYR A 45 4.03 -9.79 -3.26
N ASP A 46 4.94 -10.70 -2.90
CA ASP A 46 5.64 -10.64 -1.62
C ASP A 46 6.85 -9.68 -1.69
N GLY A 47 6.68 -8.50 -1.08
CA GLY A 47 7.69 -7.45 -0.99
C GLY A 47 8.38 -7.35 0.37
N LYS A 48 8.27 -8.38 1.22
CA LYS A 48 8.87 -8.39 2.56
C LYS A 48 10.36 -8.73 2.51
N VAL A 49 11.12 -8.15 3.44
CA VAL A 49 12.56 -8.40 3.64
C VAL A 49 12.84 -8.81 5.09
N GLY A 50 13.54 -9.94 5.28
CA GLY A 50 13.95 -10.44 6.60
C GLY A 50 12.79 -10.64 7.59
N SER A 51 12.96 -10.18 8.84
CA SER A 51 11.96 -10.29 9.93
C SER A 51 10.71 -9.39 9.75
N ASN A 52 10.03 -9.51 8.60
CA ASN A 52 8.80 -8.78 8.25
C ASN A 52 8.97 -7.25 8.09
N ASN A 53 10.13 -6.80 7.60
CA ASN A 53 10.34 -5.41 7.18
C ASN A 53 10.03 -5.27 5.67
N GLY A 54 10.12 -4.06 5.12
CA GLY A 54 9.93 -3.80 3.69
C GLY A 54 8.54 -3.27 3.35
N PHE A 55 8.03 -3.63 2.18
CA PHE A 55 6.71 -3.21 1.73
C PHE A 55 5.63 -4.03 2.43
N ASP A 56 4.62 -3.37 3.02
CA ASP A 56 3.48 -4.10 3.57
C ASP A 56 2.67 -4.79 2.47
N HIS A 57 2.43 -4.08 1.36
CA HIS A 57 1.73 -4.66 0.22
C HIS A 57 2.36 -4.20 -1.10
N VAL A 58 2.55 -5.16 -2.00
CA VAL A 58 2.82 -4.91 -3.41
C VAL A 58 1.76 -5.66 -4.21
N TYR A 59 1.02 -4.98 -5.09
CA TYR A 59 0.03 -5.64 -5.92
C TYR A 59 -0.10 -4.98 -7.30
N ALA A 60 -0.45 -5.78 -8.29
CA ALA A 60 -0.79 -5.33 -9.63
C ALA A 60 -2.30 -5.46 -9.86
N ILE A 61 -2.85 -4.48 -10.57
CA ILE A 61 -4.23 -4.50 -11.06
C ILE A 61 -4.20 -4.82 -12.54
N THR A 62 -5.05 -5.74 -12.98
CA THR A 62 -5.22 -6.08 -14.41
C THR A 62 -6.55 -5.60 -14.99
N ASN A 63 -6.59 -5.39 -16.30
CA ASN A 63 -7.84 -5.30 -17.04
C ASN A 63 -8.44 -6.71 -17.27
N ASP A 64 -9.61 -6.78 -17.93
CA ASP A 64 -10.30 -8.02 -18.30
C ASP A 64 -9.45 -8.98 -19.18
N GLU A 65 -8.42 -8.45 -19.86
CA GLU A 65 -7.51 -9.21 -20.73
C GLU A 65 -6.26 -9.69 -19.99
N GLY A 66 -6.15 -9.41 -18.68
CA GLY A 66 -4.99 -9.76 -17.86
C GLY A 66 -3.80 -8.81 -18.00
N LYS A 67 -3.93 -7.70 -18.74
CA LYS A 67 -2.89 -6.69 -18.86
C LYS A 67 -2.82 -5.84 -17.59
N ILE A 68 -1.62 -5.69 -17.05
CA ILE A 68 -1.36 -4.83 -15.89
C ILE A 68 -1.60 -3.36 -16.26
N ILE A 69 -2.48 -2.70 -15.51
CA ILE A 69 -2.83 -1.27 -15.70
C ILE A 69 -2.27 -0.39 -14.59
N GLU A 70 -2.06 -0.94 -13.39
CA GLU A 70 -1.46 -0.26 -12.25
C GLU A 70 -0.67 -1.25 -11.40
N VAL A 71 0.41 -0.76 -10.77
CA VAL A 71 1.15 -1.47 -9.74
C VAL A 71 1.23 -0.58 -8.53
N TRP A 72 0.90 -1.11 -7.37
CA TRP A 72 0.78 -0.37 -6.13
C TRP A 72 1.80 -0.86 -5.10
N ILE A 73 2.51 0.08 -4.48
CA ILE A 73 3.22 -0.13 -3.22
C ILE A 73 2.43 0.59 -2.13
N VAL A 74 1.96 -0.16 -1.14
CA VAL A 74 1.05 0.36 -0.10
C VAL A 74 1.56 -0.02 1.28
N ASP A 75 1.64 0.97 2.16
CA ASP A 75 1.99 0.75 3.57
C ASP A 75 0.75 0.78 4.46
N SER A 76 0.72 -0.12 5.43
CA SER A 76 -0.40 -0.29 6.35
C SER A 76 -0.21 0.52 7.63
N LYS A 77 -1.08 1.50 7.84
CA LYS A 77 -1.02 2.46 8.96
C LYS A 77 -2.21 2.34 9.90
N GLN A 78 -1.99 2.80 11.12
CA GLN A 78 -3.07 3.15 12.04
C GLN A 78 -3.23 4.67 11.98
N MET A 79 -4.47 5.17 11.93
CA MET A 79 -4.71 6.60 12.02
C MET A 79 -4.53 7.04 13.47
N GLY A 80 -3.67 8.04 13.69
CA GLY A 80 -3.54 8.71 14.99
C GLY A 80 -4.43 9.94 15.05
N SER A 81 -5.00 10.22 16.21
CA SER A 81 -5.77 11.45 16.45
C SER A 81 -4.86 12.69 16.32
N THR A 82 -5.40 13.77 15.77
CA THR A 82 -4.70 15.06 15.64
C THR A 82 -5.68 16.21 15.83
N LYS A 83 -5.19 17.34 16.37
CA LYS A 83 -6.02 18.55 16.53
C LYS A 83 -6.34 19.25 15.20
N LYS A 84 -5.66 18.89 14.11
CA LYS A 84 -5.77 19.58 12.81
C LYS A 84 -6.75 18.92 11.83
N LEU A 85 -6.96 17.61 11.95
CA LEU A 85 -7.78 16.84 11.02
C LEU A 85 -8.76 16.01 11.86
N SER A 86 -10.06 16.23 11.66
CA SER A 86 -11.14 15.52 12.37
C SER A 86 -11.02 14.00 12.23
N ASP A 87 -10.51 13.55 11.10
CA ASP A 87 -10.47 12.14 10.74
C ASP A 87 -9.16 11.44 11.17
N GLY A 88 -8.25 12.17 11.80
CA GLY A 88 -6.91 11.70 12.16
C GLY A 88 -5.86 11.90 11.05
N ALA A 89 -4.65 11.41 11.31
CA ALA A 89 -3.52 11.47 10.38
C ALA A 89 -2.74 10.16 10.35
N ILE A 90 -2.10 9.89 9.22
CA ILE A 90 -1.07 8.86 9.10
C ILE A 90 0.32 9.47 9.30
N LYS A 91 1.22 8.73 9.93
CA LYS A 91 2.62 9.14 10.12
C LYS A 91 3.52 8.23 9.29
N LEU A 92 4.32 8.83 8.42
CA LEU A 92 5.40 8.16 7.70
C LEU A 92 6.71 8.29 8.48
N ASN A 93 7.54 7.25 8.42
CA ASN A 93 8.86 7.29 9.06
C ASN A 93 9.87 8.08 8.19
N ASN A 94 10.45 9.15 8.73
CA ASN A 94 11.49 9.95 8.05
C ASN A 94 12.91 9.35 8.16
N ASN A 95 13.05 8.22 8.84
CA ASN A 95 14.28 7.44 8.98
C ASN A 95 13.95 5.95 8.76
N ALA A 96 13.27 5.64 7.66
CA ALA A 96 12.70 4.31 7.42
C ALA A 96 13.77 3.27 7.14
N THR A 97 14.72 3.59 6.25
CA THR A 97 15.89 2.76 6.04
C THR A 97 17.09 3.57 5.55
N LYS A 98 18.21 2.91 5.28
CA LYS A 98 19.41 3.53 4.69
C LYS A 98 19.53 3.22 3.20
N LEU A 99 19.92 4.23 2.43
CA LEU A 99 20.41 4.10 1.05
C LEU A 99 21.81 4.73 1.01
N GLY A 100 22.85 3.90 1.01
CA GLY A 100 24.22 4.34 1.32
C GLY A 100 24.29 4.97 2.72
N ASP A 101 24.84 6.18 2.80
CA ASP A 101 24.99 6.93 4.07
C ASP A 101 23.75 7.74 4.48
N LYS A 102 22.71 7.77 3.64
CA LYS A 102 21.51 8.59 3.86
C LYS A 102 20.36 7.78 4.43
N THR A 103 19.55 8.41 5.27
CA THR A 103 18.26 7.86 5.71
C THR A 103 17.16 8.27 4.74
N THR A 104 16.23 7.35 4.48
CA THR A 104 15.14 7.55 3.53
C THR A 104 13.82 7.83 4.24
N ARG A 105 12.91 8.54 3.56
CA ARG A 105 11.52 8.73 4.01
C ARG A 105 10.69 7.56 3.50
N GLN A 106 9.91 6.91 4.36
CA GLN A 106 9.05 5.80 3.96
C GLN A 106 8.15 6.21 2.79
N LEU A 107 7.94 5.30 1.84
CA LEU A 107 7.17 5.51 0.59
C LEU A 107 7.75 6.55 -0.38
N SER A 108 8.93 7.11 -0.10
CA SER A 108 9.68 7.92 -1.09
C SER A 108 10.41 7.04 -2.12
N PRO A 109 10.75 7.59 -3.30
CA PRO A 109 11.58 6.89 -4.29
C PRO A 109 12.84 6.23 -3.69
N ASP A 110 13.63 6.95 -2.89
CA ASP A 110 14.86 6.42 -2.31
C ASP A 110 14.57 5.28 -1.33
N TRP A 111 13.44 5.32 -0.62
CA TRP A 111 13.06 4.22 0.27
C TRP A 111 12.67 2.97 -0.51
N ILE A 112 11.93 3.14 -1.61
CA ILE A 112 11.59 2.02 -2.49
C ILE A 112 12.85 1.40 -3.07
N ASP A 113 13.80 2.20 -3.56
CA ASP A 113 15.07 1.71 -4.11
C ASP A 113 15.88 0.96 -3.04
N ALA A 114 15.93 1.50 -1.83
CA ALA A 114 16.63 0.87 -0.72
C ALA A 114 16.01 -0.46 -0.28
N ASP A 115 14.69 -0.60 -0.34
CA ASP A 115 14.01 -1.84 0.02
C ASP A 115 14.06 -2.86 -1.12
N LEU A 116 13.97 -2.44 -2.38
CA LEU A 116 14.21 -3.32 -3.54
C LEU A 116 15.62 -3.92 -3.52
N ALA A 117 16.64 -3.13 -3.18
CA ALA A 117 18.03 -3.57 -3.11
C ALA A 117 18.31 -4.62 -2.02
N LYS A 118 17.35 -4.88 -1.11
CA LYS A 118 17.45 -5.91 -0.06
C LYS A 118 16.71 -7.20 -0.39
N LEU A 119 15.88 -7.19 -1.44
CA LEU A 119 15.22 -8.40 -1.92
C LEU A 119 16.23 -9.29 -2.62
N ASP A 120 15.92 -10.59 -2.68
CA ASP A 120 16.68 -11.51 -3.52
C ASP A 120 16.64 -11.04 -4.98
N GLU A 121 17.75 -11.19 -5.71
CA GLU A 121 17.92 -10.69 -7.09
C GLU A 121 16.83 -11.15 -8.06
N ASN A 122 16.23 -12.33 -7.80
CA ASN A 122 15.18 -12.93 -8.63
C ASN A 122 13.77 -12.66 -8.09
N ASN A 123 13.61 -11.82 -7.06
CA ASN A 123 12.31 -11.52 -6.50
C ASN A 123 11.43 -10.80 -7.55
N PRO A 124 10.21 -11.30 -7.85
CA PRO A 124 9.35 -10.72 -8.88
C PRO A 124 8.92 -9.27 -8.60
N VAL A 125 9.00 -8.80 -7.36
CA VAL A 125 8.73 -7.40 -6.97
C VAL A 125 9.69 -6.44 -7.66
N ILE A 126 10.96 -6.80 -7.80
CA ILE A 126 11.97 -5.94 -8.45
C ILE A 126 11.51 -5.63 -9.88
N LYS A 127 11.28 -6.69 -10.66
CA LYS A 127 10.87 -6.57 -12.06
C LYS A 127 9.56 -5.80 -12.23
N ILE A 128 8.52 -6.14 -11.45
CA ILE A 128 7.21 -5.51 -11.63
C ILE A 128 7.21 -4.03 -11.26
N VAL A 129 8.00 -3.62 -10.26
CA VAL A 129 8.13 -2.23 -9.86
C VAL A 129 8.92 -1.43 -10.91
N GLU A 130 10.00 -1.98 -11.45
CA GLU A 130 10.79 -1.34 -12.50
C GLU A 130 9.99 -1.15 -13.80
N GLU A 131 9.28 -2.19 -14.25
CA GLU A 131 8.40 -2.11 -15.42
C GLU A 131 7.27 -1.10 -15.19
N ALA A 132 6.69 -1.05 -13.99
CA ALA A 132 5.65 -0.10 -13.66
C ALA A 132 6.15 1.36 -13.66
N ARG A 133 7.39 1.60 -13.20
CA ARG A 133 8.03 2.93 -13.28
C ARG A 133 8.25 3.34 -14.72
N ALA A 134 8.83 2.46 -15.54
CA ALA A 134 9.08 2.72 -16.96
C ALA A 134 7.78 3.06 -17.70
N ASN A 135 6.70 2.35 -17.39
CA ASN A 135 5.37 2.55 -17.98
C ASN A 135 4.54 3.65 -17.29
N LYS A 136 5.05 4.32 -16.24
CA LYS A 136 4.35 5.36 -15.46
C LYS A 136 3.03 4.90 -14.83
N ILE A 137 2.96 3.61 -14.50
CA ILE A 137 1.81 2.97 -13.84
C ILE A 137 2.10 2.54 -12.40
N LEU A 138 3.29 2.83 -11.88
CA LEU A 138 3.57 2.69 -10.45
C LEU A 138 2.77 3.75 -9.68
N ARG A 139 2.12 3.31 -8.61
CA ARG A 139 1.31 4.10 -7.69
C ARG A 139 1.73 3.80 -6.26
N ILE A 140 1.64 4.80 -5.41
CA ILE A 140 2.07 4.72 -4.01
C ILE A 140 0.90 5.09 -3.12
N GLY A 141 0.65 4.28 -2.11
CA GLY A 141 -0.47 4.50 -1.21
C GLY A 141 -0.18 4.19 0.25
N ALA A 142 -1.13 4.59 1.08
CA ALA A 142 -1.23 4.12 2.45
C ALA A 142 -2.66 3.65 2.69
N VAL A 143 -2.80 2.51 3.36
CA VAL A 143 -4.08 2.05 3.86
C VAL A 143 -4.11 2.28 5.38
N ALA A 144 -5.20 2.83 5.90
CA ALA A 144 -5.29 3.15 7.31
C ALA A 144 -6.67 2.88 7.91
N VAL A 145 -6.71 2.28 9.09
CA VAL A 145 -7.94 2.12 9.87
C VAL A 145 -8.13 3.36 10.74
N ASN A 146 -9.28 4.02 10.61
CA ASN A 146 -9.78 4.95 11.60
C ASN A 146 -10.62 4.14 12.60
N LYS A 147 -10.14 4.01 13.85
CA LYS A 147 -10.83 3.23 14.88
C LYS A 147 -12.07 3.92 15.45
N GLU A 148 -12.15 5.25 15.35
CA GLU A 148 -13.25 6.04 15.90
C GLU A 148 -14.52 5.81 15.07
N ASN A 149 -14.41 5.92 13.74
CA ASN A 149 -15.54 5.71 12.82
C ASN A 149 -15.53 4.32 12.15
N LYS A 150 -14.54 3.47 12.47
CA LYS A 150 -14.41 2.08 12.00
C LYS A 150 -14.31 1.94 10.49
N THR A 151 -13.69 2.92 9.83
CA THR A 151 -13.48 2.90 8.37
C THR A 151 -12.06 2.48 8.01
N LEU A 152 -11.92 1.76 6.89
CA LEU A 152 -10.65 1.54 6.21
C LEU A 152 -10.52 2.61 5.12
N LYS A 153 -9.45 3.40 5.18
CA LYS A 153 -9.16 4.44 4.21
C LYS A 153 -7.99 4.04 3.34
N PHE A 154 -8.17 4.09 2.04
CA PHE A 154 -7.09 3.99 1.08
C PHE A 154 -6.73 5.40 0.59
N ILE A 155 -5.45 5.77 0.66
CA ILE A 155 -4.98 7.11 0.33
C ILE A 155 -3.82 6.96 -0.64
N GLU A 156 -4.01 7.36 -1.88
CA GLU A 156 -2.88 7.56 -2.81
C GLU A 156 -2.06 8.76 -2.33
N ILE A 157 -0.73 8.61 -2.31
CA ILE A 157 0.17 9.64 -1.82
C ILE A 157 1.36 9.84 -2.75
N THR A 158 1.87 11.06 -2.77
CA THR A 158 3.16 11.39 -3.36
C THR A 158 4.11 11.81 -2.25
N VAL A 159 5.19 11.06 -2.08
CA VAL A 159 6.19 11.31 -1.04
C VAL A 159 7.52 11.66 -1.69
N LYS A 160 8.02 12.87 -1.41
CA LYS A 160 9.34 13.28 -1.88
C LYS A 160 10.43 12.58 -1.07
N ASN A 161 11.60 12.42 -1.67
CA ASN A 161 12.83 12.07 -0.93
C ASN A 161 13.08 13.06 0.22
N LYS A 162 13.94 12.64 1.15
CA LYS A 162 14.23 13.41 2.35
C LYS A 162 15.05 14.65 2.06
#